data_AF-A0A3D5DKB5-F1
#
_entry.id   AF-A0A3D5DKB5-F1
#
_cell.length_a   1.000
_cell.length_b   1.000
_cell.length_c   1.000
_cell.angle_alpha   90.00
_cell.angle_beta   90.00
_cell.angle_gamma   90.00
#
_symmetry.space_group_name_H-M   'P 1'
#
loop_
_entity.id
_entity.type
_entity.pdbx_description
1 polymer ?
#
loop_
_entity_poly.entity_id
_entity_poly.type
_entity_poly.pdbx_seq_one_letter_code
_entity_poly.pdbx_strand_id
1 'polypeptide(L)'
;GVVTDDVIRSLAISQRLLGTHEIILIHHSECGMLTFTDDGFKASIEAETGIKPNWAAEAFTDLDSDVRQSIARLKASPFLPHTDQVRGFVFDVTTGRLREVH
;
A
#
# COMPACT_ATOMS: atom_id res chain seq x y z
N GLY A 1 -0.59 1.50 3.59
CA GLY A 1 -1.57 1.21 2.53
C GLY A 1 -0.86 0.66 1.33
N VAL A 2 -0.49 -0.62 1.38
CA VAL A 2 0.18 -1.29 0.26
C VAL A 2 -0.76 -1.39 -0.93
N VAL A 3 -0.24 -1.13 -2.12
CA VAL A 3 -0.98 -1.23 -3.38
C VAL A 3 -0.92 -2.68 -3.89
N THR A 4 -1.90 -3.49 -3.49
CA THR A 4 -2.08 -4.86 -3.99
C THR A 4 -2.89 -4.88 -5.29
N ASP A 5 -3.01 -6.04 -5.93
CA ASP A 5 -3.87 -6.22 -7.10
C ASP A 5 -5.35 -5.92 -6.79
N ASP A 6 -5.78 -6.14 -5.54
CA ASP A 6 -7.14 -5.80 -5.12
C ASP A 6 -7.37 -4.28 -5.03
N VAL A 7 -6.34 -3.54 -4.61
CA VAL A 7 -6.35 -2.07 -4.64
C VAL A 7 -6.39 -1.58 -6.08
N ILE A 8 -5.56 -2.14 -6.98
CA ILE A 8 -5.58 -1.80 -8.40
C ILE A 8 -6.94 -2.09 -9.04
N ARG A 9 -7.52 -3.27 -8.76
CA ARG A 9 -8.87 -3.65 -9.23
C ARG A 9 -9.91 -2.64 -8.76
N SER A 10 -9.87 -2.25 -7.50
CA SER A 10 -10.82 -1.31 -6.91
C SER A 10 -10.68 0.10 -7.50
N LEU A 11 -9.45 0.58 -7.68
CA LEU A 11 -9.18 1.86 -8.34
C LEU A 11 -9.56 1.84 -9.82
N ALA A 12 -9.36 0.73 -10.53
CA ALA A 12 -9.78 0.60 -11.93
C ALA A 12 -11.30 0.73 -12.07
N ILE A 13 -12.08 0.11 -11.17
CA ILE A 13 -13.54 0.30 -11.07
C ILE A 13 -13.86 1.77 -10.79
N SER A 14 -13.21 2.35 -9.79
CA SER A 14 -13.43 3.74 -9.37
C SER A 14 -13.19 4.73 -10.52
N GLN A 15 -12.14 4.56 -11.31
CA GLN A 15 -11.87 5.47 -12.42
C GLN A 15 -12.78 5.20 -13.62
N ARG A 16 -12.90 3.93 -14.03
CA ARG A 16 -13.57 3.57 -15.29
C ARG A 16 -15.10 3.61 -15.20
N LEU A 17 -15.68 3.31 -14.04
CA LEU A 17 -17.12 3.23 -13.86
C LEU A 17 -17.69 4.38 -13.03
N LEU A 18 -16.90 4.99 -12.15
CA LEU A 18 -17.36 6.04 -11.24
C LEU A 18 -16.76 7.42 -11.53
N GLY A 19 -15.87 7.54 -12.52
CA GLY A 19 -15.35 8.83 -12.98
C GLY A 19 -14.42 9.51 -11.99
N THR A 20 -13.65 8.76 -11.20
CA THR A 20 -12.58 9.34 -10.36
C THR A 20 -11.29 9.55 -11.15
N HIS A 21 -10.56 10.64 -10.87
CA HIS A 21 -9.37 11.04 -11.63
C HIS A 21 -8.14 11.25 -10.74
N GLU A 22 -8.32 11.36 -9.43
CA GLU A 22 -7.24 11.65 -8.48
C GLU A 22 -7.12 10.52 -7.47
N ILE A 23 -5.89 10.18 -7.08
CA ILE A 23 -5.60 9.16 -6.08
C ILE A 23 -4.75 9.79 -4.97
N ILE A 24 -5.27 9.71 -3.74
CA ILE A 24 -4.55 10.08 -2.52
C ILE A 24 -4.18 8.79 -1.79
N LEU A 25 -2.88 8.50 -1.71
CA LEU A 25 -2.34 7.36 -0.99
C LEU A 25 -1.87 7.81 0.40
N ILE A 26 -2.36 7.15 1.46
CA ILE A 26 -2.05 7.53 2.84
C ILE A 26 -1.50 6.32 3.59
N HIS A 27 -0.24 6.43 4.02
CA HIS A 27 0.31 5.63 5.11
C HIS A 27 0.14 6.38 6.44
N HIS A 28 0.53 5.76 7.54
CA HIS A 28 0.52 6.42 8.84
C HIS A 28 1.76 6.06 9.67
N SER A 29 2.13 6.92 10.61
CA SER A 29 3.17 6.63 11.60
C SER A 29 2.75 5.45 12.48
N GLU A 30 3.72 4.76 13.08
CA GLU A 30 3.49 3.58 13.95
C GLU A 30 2.70 2.46 13.26
N CYS A 31 2.88 2.31 11.93
CA CYS A 31 2.23 1.24 11.18
C CYS A 31 2.71 -0.13 11.67
N GLY A 32 1.77 -1.02 11.98
CA GLY A 32 2.07 -2.38 12.42
C GLY A 32 2.89 -3.18 11.39
N MET A 33 2.84 -2.81 10.11
CA MET A 33 3.64 -3.46 9.06
C MET A 33 5.15 -3.24 9.20
N LEU A 34 5.59 -2.29 10.06
CA LEU A 34 7.00 -2.06 10.39
C LEU A 34 7.53 -3.01 11.48
N THR A 35 6.65 -3.74 12.19
CA THR A 35 7.03 -4.47 13.41
C THR A 35 7.37 -5.93 13.16
N PHE A 36 7.25 -6.40 11.92
CA PHE A 36 7.53 -7.78 11.53
C PHE A 36 8.09 -7.87 10.11
N THR A 37 8.48 -9.08 9.71
CA THR A 37 8.94 -9.39 8.35
C THR A 37 8.03 -10.43 7.71
N ASP A 38 7.92 -10.39 6.39
CA ASP A 38 7.16 -11.39 5.61
C ASP A 38 7.59 -12.83 5.94
N ASP A 39 8.90 -13.08 6.00
CA ASP A 39 9.42 -14.41 6.29
C ASP A 39 9.08 -14.86 7.70
N GLY A 40 9.23 -13.98 8.70
CA GLY A 40 8.88 -14.30 10.08
C GLY A 40 7.40 -14.62 10.25
N PHE A 41 6.52 -13.82 9.65
CA PHE A 41 5.08 -14.04 9.73
C PHE A 41 4.61 -15.29 8.97
N LYS A 42 5.18 -15.55 7.79
CA LYS A 42 4.87 -16.80 7.05
C LYS A 42 5.34 -18.02 7.80
N ALA A 43 6.54 -17.98 8.40
CA ALA A 43 7.07 -19.07 9.20
C ALA A 43 6.19 -19.37 10.42
N SER A 44 5.62 -18.34 11.09
CA SER A 44 4.71 -18.58 12.21
C SER A 44 3.41 -19.27 11.79
N ILE A 45 2.84 -18.90 10.63
CA ILE A 45 1.63 -19.57 10.10
C ILE A 45 1.94 -21.01 9.69
N GLU A 46 3.08 -21.24 9.05
CA GLU A 46 3.52 -22.58 8.65
C GLU A 46 3.73 -23.49 9.87
N ALA A 47 4.32 -22.97 10.95
CA ALA A 47 4.52 -23.72 12.18
C ALA A 47 3.19 -24.15 12.85
N GLU A 48 2.14 -23.32 12.75
CA GLU A 48 0.83 -23.59 13.34
C GLU A 48 -0.04 -24.50 12.47
N THR A 49 -0.05 -24.26 11.15
CA THR A 49 -0.99 -24.89 10.21
C THR A 49 -0.38 -26.03 9.40
N GLY A 50 0.96 -26.13 9.38
CA GLY A 50 1.72 -27.03 8.51
C GLY A 50 1.81 -26.57 7.05
N ILE A 51 1.26 -25.39 6.70
CA ILE A 51 1.20 -24.89 5.32
C ILE A 51 1.74 -23.46 5.26
N LYS A 52 2.72 -23.22 4.39
CA LYS A 52 3.23 -21.87 4.12
C LYS A 52 2.27 -21.09 3.23
N PRO A 53 1.86 -19.86 3.62
CA PRO A 53 1.05 -19.00 2.76
C PRO A 53 1.75 -18.63 1.45
N ASN A 54 0.99 -18.62 0.35
CA ASN A 54 1.49 -18.25 -0.98
C ASN A 54 1.46 -16.74 -1.26
N TRP A 55 0.64 -15.97 -0.53
CA TRP A 55 0.54 -14.52 -0.62
C TRP A 55 1.65 -13.84 0.20
N ALA A 56 2.07 -12.64 -0.21
CA ALA A 56 2.96 -11.78 0.59
C ALA A 56 2.16 -11.06 1.68
N ALA A 57 2.75 -10.90 2.87
CA ALA A 57 2.16 -10.06 3.90
C ALA A 57 2.39 -8.58 3.57
N GLU A 58 3.35 -8.27 2.70
CA GLU A 58 3.70 -6.94 2.23
C GLU A 58 4.19 -6.04 3.38
N ALA A 59 5.00 -6.61 4.27
CA ALA A 59 5.71 -5.85 5.29
C ALA A 59 6.80 -4.97 4.67
N PHE A 60 7.04 -3.82 5.27
CA PHE A 60 8.04 -2.84 4.81
C PHE A 60 8.80 -2.28 6.01
N THR A 61 9.97 -1.70 5.78
CA THR A 61 10.86 -1.20 6.85
C THR A 61 10.95 0.32 6.92
N ASP A 62 10.48 1.03 5.89
CA ASP A 62 10.48 2.49 5.84
C ASP A 62 9.19 3.02 5.21
N LEU A 63 8.54 3.96 5.89
CA LEU A 63 7.24 4.50 5.49
C LEU A 63 7.32 5.31 4.19
N ASP A 64 8.29 6.21 4.09
CA ASP A 64 8.39 7.12 2.96
C ASP A 64 8.82 6.37 1.69
N SER A 65 9.73 5.43 1.82
CA SER A 65 10.10 4.52 0.74
C SER A 65 8.92 3.69 0.26
N ASP A 66 8.10 3.15 1.17
CA ASP A 66 6.93 2.34 0.79
C ASP A 66 5.83 3.19 0.14
N VAL A 67 5.62 4.42 0.62
CA VAL A 67 4.75 5.40 -0.05
C VAL A 67 5.23 5.67 -1.48
N ARG A 68 6.52 5.94 -1.69
CA ARG A 68 7.08 6.18 -3.04
C ARG A 68 6.94 4.95 -3.93
N GLN A 69 7.23 3.76 -3.42
CA GLN A 69 7.07 2.51 -4.14
C GLN A 69 5.61 2.30 -4.56
N SER A 70 4.68 2.53 -3.64
CA SER A 70 3.25 2.42 -3.90
C SER A 70 2.75 3.43 -4.94
N ILE A 71 3.21 4.69 -4.90
CA ILE A 71 2.94 5.68 -5.95
C ILE A 71 3.47 5.20 -7.30
N ALA A 72 4.70 4.67 -7.34
CA ALA A 72 5.29 4.17 -8.57
C ALA A 72 4.48 3.00 -9.15
N ARG A 73 4.00 2.08 -8.31
CA ARG A 73 3.14 0.95 -8.71
C ARG A 73 1.81 1.43 -9.29
N LEU A 74 1.18 2.44 -8.68
CA LEU A 74 -0.03 3.07 -9.22
C LEU A 74 0.22 3.71 -10.58
N LYS A 75 1.28 4.52 -10.70
CA LYS A 75 1.62 5.22 -11.95
C LYS A 75 2.00 4.28 -13.09
N ALA A 76 2.64 3.16 -12.79
CA ALA A 76 3.04 2.16 -13.78
C ALA A 76 1.91 1.21 -14.19
N SER A 77 0.78 1.19 -13.48
CA SER A 77 -0.30 0.24 -13.73
C SER A 77 -1.06 0.59 -15.03
N PRO A 78 -1.05 -0.27 -16.07
CA PRO A 78 -1.76 0.00 -17.32
C PRO A 78 -3.28 -0.06 -17.17
N PHE A 79 -3.78 -0.51 -16.01
CA PHE A 79 -5.20 -0.68 -15.75
C PHE A 79 -5.86 0.63 -15.27
N LEU A 80 -5.06 1.57 -14.76
CA LEU A 80 -5.50 2.87 -14.25
C LEU A 80 -5.35 3.95 -15.34
N PRO A 81 -6.44 4.45 -15.94
CA PRO A 81 -6.37 5.43 -17.02
C PRO A 81 -5.92 6.84 -16.57
N HIS A 82 -6.08 7.19 -15.29
CA HIS A 82 -5.74 8.51 -14.74
C HIS A 82 -4.70 8.37 -13.63
N THR A 83 -3.44 8.69 -13.94
CA THR A 83 -2.29 8.56 -13.02
C THR A 83 -1.44 9.83 -12.93
N ASP A 84 -1.89 10.90 -13.58
CA ASP A 84 -1.31 12.24 -13.54
C ASP A 84 -1.39 12.86 -12.15
N GLN A 85 -2.46 12.57 -11.41
CA GLN A 85 -2.73 13.12 -10.07
C GLN A 85 -2.69 12.04 -8.98
N VAL A 86 -1.53 11.43 -8.80
CA VAL A 86 -1.25 10.50 -7.69
C VAL A 86 -0.32 11.16 -6.67
N ARG A 87 -0.81 11.36 -5.45
CA ARG A 87 -0.07 11.97 -4.33
C ARG A 87 -0.03 11.03 -3.14
N GLY A 88 1.10 10.99 -2.43
CA GLY A 88 1.28 10.14 -1.26
C GLY A 88 1.56 10.93 0.01
N PHE A 89 1.05 10.45 1.13
CA PHE A 89 1.16 11.10 2.43
C PHE A 89 1.44 10.09 3.53
N VAL A 90 2.04 10.59 4.61
CA VAL A 90 2.07 9.93 5.91
C VAL A 90 1.22 10.74 6.88
N PHE A 91 0.19 10.10 7.42
CA PHE A 91 -0.60 10.58 8.53
C PHE A 91 0.11 10.31 9.85
N ASP A 92 0.43 11.36 10.60
CA ASP A 92 0.99 11.22 11.94
C ASP A 92 -0.12 10.93 12.95
N VAL A 93 -0.15 9.71 13.49
CA VAL A 93 -1.22 9.24 14.39
C VAL A 93 -1.27 9.97 15.73
N THR A 94 -0.17 10.62 16.14
CA THR A 94 -0.07 11.31 17.43
C THR A 94 -0.55 12.75 17.31
N THR A 95 -0.27 13.41 16.19
CA THR A 95 -0.54 14.83 15.98
C THR A 95 -1.73 15.10 15.05
N GLY A 96 -2.18 14.10 14.30
CA GLY A 96 -3.27 14.23 13.33
C GLY A 96 -2.89 14.95 12.03
N ARG A 97 -1.60 15.21 11.79
CA ARG A 97 -1.12 15.95 10.61
C ARG A 97 -0.85 15.02 9.43
N LEU A 98 -1.09 15.51 8.22
CA LEU A 98 -0.65 14.87 6.98
C LEU A 98 0.65 15.51 6.49
N ARG A 99 1.66 14.68 6.25
CA ARG A 99 2.91 15.07 5.60
C ARG A 99 2.97 14.44 4.22
N GLU A 100 3.12 15.26 3.18
CA GLU A 100 3.29 14.77 1.82
C GLU A 100 4.67 14.13 1.64
N VAL A 101 4.71 13.06 0.83
CA VAL A 101 5.93 12.36 0.44
C VAL A 101 6.14 12.58 -1.05
N HIS A 102 7.30 13.13 -1.39
CA HIS A 102 7.75 13.37 -2.76
C HIS A 102 8.73 12.30 -3.22
#